data_AF-R5C8M0-F1
#
_entry.id   AF-R5C8M0-F1
#
_cell.length_a   1.000
_cell.length_b   1.000
_cell.length_c   1.000
_cell.angle_alpha   90.00
_cell.angle_beta   90.00
_cell.angle_gamma   90.00
#
_symmetry.space_group_name_H-M   'P 1'
#
loop_
_entity.id
_entity.type
_entity.pdbx_description
1 polymer ?
#
loop_
_entity_poly.entity_id
_entity_poly.type
_entity_poly.pdbx_seq_one_letter_code
_entity_poly.pdbx_strand_id
1 'polypeptide(L)'
;MYDKMGETDSVIKYAKISNGLMGDITTDLMKKSCSSVQAQYERGRLRTEVAGKTIEAERAKTTALAVALVLLAVVSVSVLVIRKRRAESRLREERHRRDLDTLERAQRELQQLLTLTGEERDALAAEKREAIERLQAMETMQRHADEATVEERLSAAPAARRFRQIATTPTDSPTAGEWQALRSMINSEIPGFYSTLNNGHVLRPDEYDVCILLRLHFKPLEISNLTGISQKNVSAMRRRMLQKVTGRDGKPHDFDDFILSIVK
;
A
#
# COMPACT_ATOMS: atom_id res chain seq x y z
N MET A 1 -59.40 75.11 -108.29
CA MET A 1 -60.77 75.68 -108.23
C MET A 1 -60.78 77.21 -108.05
N TYR A 2 -59.69 77.93 -108.34
CA TYR A 2 -59.63 79.42 -108.30
C TYR A 2 -59.08 80.05 -109.58
N ASP A 3 -58.89 79.26 -110.65
CA ASP A 3 -58.35 79.74 -111.92
C ASP A 3 -59.45 80.09 -112.95
N LYS A 4 -60.68 80.29 -112.47
CA LYS A 4 -61.82 80.76 -113.29
C LYS A 4 -62.26 82.20 -112.98
N MET A 5 -61.60 82.89 -112.04
CA MET A 5 -61.90 84.28 -111.68
C MET A 5 -60.59 84.98 -111.31
N GLY A 6 -60.12 85.90 -112.17
CA GLY A 6 -58.81 86.56 -112.06
C GLY A 6 -58.63 87.45 -110.83
N GLU A 7 -58.26 86.85 -109.70
CA GLU A 7 -57.98 87.52 -108.41
C GLU A 7 -56.59 87.11 -107.89
N THR A 8 -55.52 87.54 -108.58
CA THR A 8 -54.12 87.23 -108.26
C THR A 8 -53.62 87.79 -106.92
N ASP A 9 -54.23 88.87 -106.41
CA ASP A 9 -53.82 89.52 -105.16
C ASP A 9 -54.15 88.66 -103.92
N SER A 10 -55.24 87.89 -103.99
CA SER A 10 -55.63 86.95 -102.95
C SER A 10 -54.59 85.86 -102.73
N VAL A 11 -54.05 85.29 -103.83
CA VAL A 11 -53.10 84.16 -103.80
C VAL A 11 -51.78 84.57 -103.15
N ILE A 12 -51.25 85.76 -103.46
CA ILE A 12 -50.00 86.26 -102.89
C ILE A 12 -50.16 86.54 -101.39
N LYS A 13 -51.30 87.10 -100.98
CA LYS A 13 -51.62 87.35 -99.56
C LYS A 13 -51.66 86.05 -98.76
N TYR A 14 -52.36 85.02 -99.27
CA TYR A 14 -52.43 83.72 -98.60
C TYR A 14 -51.09 82.98 -98.59
N ALA A 15 -50.28 83.09 -99.65
CA ALA A 15 -48.94 82.49 -99.70
C ALA A 15 -47.99 83.10 -98.66
N LYS A 16 -48.00 84.42 -98.49
CA LYS A 16 -47.13 85.11 -97.52
C LYS A 16 -47.54 84.80 -96.07
N ILE A 17 -48.84 84.78 -95.79
CA ILE A 17 -49.39 84.38 -94.49
C ILE A 17 -49.03 82.91 -94.21
N SER A 18 -49.21 82.03 -95.19
CA SER A 18 -48.87 80.61 -95.08
C SER A 18 -47.39 80.39 -94.79
N ASN A 19 -46.49 81.11 -95.46
CA ASN A 19 -45.05 80.96 -95.25
C ASN A 19 -44.59 81.46 -93.86
N GLY A 20 -45.13 82.58 -93.39
CA GLY A 20 -44.86 83.07 -92.02
C GLY A 20 -45.33 82.08 -90.96
N LEU A 21 -46.58 81.61 -91.09
CA LEU A 21 -47.12 80.57 -90.20
C LEU A 21 -46.30 79.29 -90.27
N MET A 22 -45.87 78.86 -91.46
CA MET A 22 -45.05 77.65 -91.62
C MET A 22 -43.68 77.78 -90.93
N GLY A 23 -43.04 78.94 -90.99
CA GLY A 23 -41.78 79.22 -90.28
C GLY A 23 -41.92 79.17 -88.76
N ASP A 24 -42.99 79.75 -88.22
CA ASP A 24 -43.26 79.74 -86.77
C ASP A 24 -43.63 78.33 -86.29
N ILE A 25 -44.47 77.61 -87.04
CA ILE A 25 -44.85 76.23 -86.73
C ILE A 25 -43.64 75.31 -86.74
N THR A 26 -42.76 75.42 -87.75
CA THR A 26 -41.56 74.58 -87.84
C THR A 26 -40.56 74.86 -86.72
N THR A 27 -40.39 76.13 -86.34
CA THR A 27 -39.49 76.53 -85.24
C THR A 27 -40.01 76.05 -83.88
N ASP A 28 -41.31 76.22 -83.60
CA ASP A 28 -41.94 75.71 -82.38
C ASP A 28 -41.87 74.17 -82.29
N LEU A 29 -42.13 73.48 -83.42
CA LEU A 29 -42.04 72.03 -83.51
C LEU A 29 -40.60 71.53 -83.24
N MET A 30 -39.59 72.20 -83.80
CA MET A 30 -38.19 71.89 -83.52
C MET A 30 -37.83 72.13 -82.06
N LYS A 31 -38.32 73.20 -81.44
CA LYS A 31 -38.04 73.51 -80.02
C LYS A 31 -38.67 72.48 -79.08
N LYS A 32 -39.90 72.06 -79.37
CA LYS A 32 -40.59 70.98 -78.65
C LYS A 32 -39.93 69.62 -78.88
N SER A 33 -39.49 69.33 -80.09
CA SER A 33 -38.82 68.08 -80.42
C SER A 33 -37.43 67.99 -79.81
N CYS A 34 -36.65 69.08 -79.85
CA CYS A 34 -35.31 69.13 -79.26
C CYS A 34 -35.35 68.99 -77.74
N SER A 35 -36.28 69.67 -77.06
CA SER A 35 -36.47 69.50 -75.60
C SER A 35 -36.97 68.10 -75.24
N SER A 36 -37.86 67.51 -76.04
CA SER A 36 -38.31 66.12 -75.87
C SER A 36 -37.16 65.11 -76.04
N VAL A 37 -36.33 65.26 -77.09
CA VAL A 37 -35.17 64.39 -77.35
C VAL A 37 -34.11 64.54 -76.26
N GLN A 38 -33.82 65.77 -75.82
CA GLN A 38 -32.88 66.00 -74.72
C GLN A 38 -33.37 65.37 -73.41
N ALA A 39 -34.65 65.53 -73.07
CA ALA A 39 -35.23 64.90 -71.88
C ALA A 39 -35.20 63.37 -71.96
N GLN A 40 -35.40 62.78 -73.15
CA GLN A 40 -35.28 61.34 -73.36
C GLN A 40 -33.84 60.86 -73.17
N TYR A 41 -32.85 61.60 -73.72
CA TYR A 41 -31.44 61.27 -73.54
C TYR A 41 -30.99 61.38 -72.09
N GLU A 42 -31.36 62.47 -71.39
CA GLU A 42 -31.04 62.65 -69.97
C GLU A 42 -31.69 61.58 -69.10
N ARG A 43 -32.95 61.21 -69.37
CA ARG A 43 -33.62 60.09 -68.71
C ARG A 43 -32.94 58.76 -69.02
N GLY A 44 -32.52 58.53 -70.26
CA GLY A 44 -31.79 57.34 -70.67
C GLY A 44 -30.46 57.21 -69.91
N ARG A 45 -29.68 58.29 -69.87
CA ARG A 45 -28.40 58.36 -69.16
C ARG A 45 -28.55 58.12 -67.65
N LEU A 46 -29.53 58.78 -67.01
CA LEU A 46 -29.81 58.58 -65.59
C LEU A 46 -30.25 57.15 -65.29
N ARG A 47 -31.07 56.53 -66.16
CA ARG A 47 -31.46 55.12 -66.02
C ARG A 47 -30.27 54.18 -66.14
N THR A 48 -29.35 54.42 -67.08
CA THR A 48 -28.15 53.58 -67.22
C THR A 48 -27.23 53.71 -66.01
N GLU A 49 -27.08 54.91 -65.43
CA GLU A 49 -26.24 55.12 -64.26
C GLU A 49 -26.85 54.52 -62.98
N VAL A 50 -28.16 54.69 -62.78
CA VAL A 50 -28.88 54.08 -61.65
C VAL A 50 -28.90 52.56 -61.79
N ALA A 51 -29.12 52.02 -62.99
CA ALA A 51 -29.08 50.57 -63.22
C ALA A 51 -27.71 49.95 -62.91
N GLY A 52 -26.61 50.63 -63.25
CA GLY A 52 -25.27 50.20 -62.86
C GLY A 52 -25.10 50.16 -61.34
N LYS A 53 -25.47 51.25 -60.65
CA LYS A 53 -25.36 51.39 -59.19
C LYS A 53 -26.26 50.41 -58.42
N THR A 54 -27.46 50.09 -58.93
CA THR A 54 -28.36 49.13 -58.28
C THR A 54 -27.84 47.70 -58.42
N ILE A 55 -27.26 47.31 -59.55
CA ILE A 55 -26.64 45.99 -59.73
C ILE A 55 -25.45 45.81 -58.79
N GLU A 56 -24.59 46.83 -58.66
CA GLU A 56 -23.46 46.80 -57.72
C GLU A 56 -23.93 46.73 -56.26
N ALA A 57 -24.95 47.51 -55.90
CA ALA A 57 -25.54 47.47 -54.56
C ALA A 57 -26.20 46.12 -54.24
N GLU A 58 -26.91 45.51 -55.18
CA GLU A 58 -27.51 44.18 -54.99
C GLU A 58 -26.45 43.07 -54.92
N ARG A 59 -25.37 43.15 -55.71
CA ARG A 59 -24.22 42.25 -55.58
C ARG A 59 -23.50 42.42 -54.25
N ALA A 60 -23.33 43.65 -53.77
CA ALA A 60 -22.74 43.93 -52.47
C ALA A 60 -23.62 43.41 -51.32
N LYS A 61 -24.95 43.57 -51.40
CA LYS A 61 -25.89 43.02 -50.41
C LYS A 61 -25.89 41.50 -50.39
N THR A 62 -25.95 40.86 -51.55
CA THR A 62 -25.96 39.39 -51.66
C THR A 62 -24.65 38.77 -51.20
N THR A 63 -23.51 39.37 -51.55
CA THR A 63 -22.19 38.94 -51.04
C THR A 63 -22.06 39.16 -49.53
N ALA A 64 -22.53 40.29 -48.99
CA ALA A 64 -22.54 40.54 -47.55
C ALA A 64 -23.43 39.54 -46.78
N LEU A 65 -24.62 39.22 -47.29
CA LEU A 65 -25.52 38.21 -46.71
C LEU A 65 -24.88 36.81 -46.74
N ALA A 66 -24.22 36.44 -47.84
CA ALA A 66 -23.51 35.17 -47.94
C ALA A 66 -22.37 35.07 -46.92
N VAL A 67 -21.57 36.12 -46.77
CA VAL A 67 -20.50 36.17 -45.76
C VAL A 67 -21.08 36.10 -44.35
N ALA A 68 -22.16 36.83 -44.06
CA ALA A 68 -22.83 36.80 -42.76
C ALA A 68 -23.35 35.40 -42.41
N LEU A 69 -23.92 34.67 -43.39
CA LEU A 69 -24.36 33.28 -43.22
C LEU A 69 -23.20 32.35 -42.91
N VAL A 70 -22.07 32.49 -43.62
CA VAL A 70 -20.87 31.68 -43.36
C VAL A 70 -20.32 31.96 -41.96
N LEU A 71 -20.26 33.24 -41.55
CA LEU A 71 -19.81 33.60 -40.20
C LEU A 71 -20.75 33.04 -39.12
N LEU A 72 -22.07 33.12 -39.31
CA LEU A 72 -23.04 32.51 -38.40
C LEU A 72 -22.88 30.99 -38.32
N ALA A 73 -22.65 30.33 -39.45
CA ALA A 73 -22.37 28.89 -39.48
C ALA A 73 -21.10 28.55 -38.68
N VAL A 74 -20.00 29.29 -38.87
CA VAL A 74 -18.75 29.09 -38.13
C VAL A 74 -18.93 29.31 -36.63
N VAL A 75 -19.64 30.37 -36.23
CA VAL A 75 -19.94 30.64 -34.82
C VAL A 75 -20.81 29.52 -34.23
N SER A 76 -21.84 29.07 -34.94
CA SER A 76 -22.70 27.99 -34.49
C SER A 76 -21.94 26.69 -34.25
N VAL A 77 -21.06 26.29 -35.19
CA VAL A 77 -20.21 25.11 -35.07
C VAL A 77 -19.24 25.26 -33.90
N SER A 78 -18.63 26.44 -33.74
CA SER A 78 -17.71 26.73 -32.63
C SER A 78 -18.41 26.60 -31.28
N VAL A 79 -19.62 27.14 -31.14
CA VAL A 79 -20.43 27.02 -29.92
C VAL A 79 -20.79 25.56 -29.63
N LEU A 80 -21.17 24.78 -30.64
CA LEU A 80 -21.47 23.35 -30.48
C LEU A 80 -20.23 22.56 -30.02
N VAL A 81 -19.06 22.82 -30.61
CA VAL A 81 -17.79 22.18 -30.21
C VAL A 81 -17.42 22.55 -28.76
N ILE A 82 -17.53 23.83 -28.39
CA ILE A 82 -17.26 24.29 -27.02
C ILE A 82 -18.24 23.66 -26.03
N ARG A 83 -19.54 23.60 -26.36
CA ARG A 83 -20.55 22.96 -25.51
C ARG A 83 -20.27 21.47 -25.32
N LYS A 84 -19.93 20.75 -26.40
CA LYS A 84 -19.56 19.33 -26.34
C LYS A 84 -18.32 19.11 -25.49
N ARG A 85 -17.26 19.90 -25.71
CA ARG A 85 -16.02 19.82 -24.91
C ARG A 85 -16.26 20.13 -23.43
N ARG A 86 -17.11 21.12 -23.11
CA ARG A 86 -17.47 21.45 -21.73
C ARG A 86 -18.29 20.34 -21.07
N ALA A 87 -19.22 19.71 -21.79
CA ALA A 87 -19.99 18.58 -21.27
C ALA A 87 -19.08 17.37 -20.98
N GLU A 88 -18.15 17.07 -21.87
CA GLU A 88 -17.16 16.00 -21.66
C GLU A 88 -16.22 16.29 -20.47
N SER A 89 -15.77 17.55 -20.29
CA SER A 89 -14.93 17.92 -19.15
C SER A 89 -15.65 17.74 -17.82
N ARG A 90 -16.91 18.18 -17.72
CA ARG A 90 -17.73 18.00 -16.51
C ARG A 90 -17.93 16.53 -16.17
N LEU A 91 -18.19 15.69 -17.18
CA LEU A 91 -18.34 14.25 -16.97
C LEU A 91 -17.03 13.60 -16.49
N ARG A 92 -15.87 14.05 -17.02
CA ARG A 92 -14.55 13.57 -16.57
C ARG A 92 -14.27 14.00 -15.13
N GLU A 93 -14.56 15.25 -14.77
CA GLU A 93 -14.41 15.76 -13.40
C GLU A 93 -15.32 15.01 -12.42
N GLU A 94 -16.58 14.76 -12.78
CA GLU A 94 -17.49 13.99 -11.94
C GLU A 94 -17.04 12.54 -11.78
N ARG A 95 -16.59 11.89 -12.85
CA ARG A 95 -16.02 10.54 -12.78
C ARG A 95 -14.80 10.53 -11.87
N HIS A 96 -13.87 11.45 -12.09
CA HIS A 96 -12.66 11.54 -11.26
C HIS A 96 -12.99 11.78 -9.79
N ARG A 97 -14.00 12.62 -9.49
CA ARG A 97 -14.46 12.86 -8.13
C ARG A 97 -15.11 11.63 -7.50
N ARG A 98 -15.91 10.87 -8.27
CA ARG A 98 -16.47 9.59 -7.81
C ARG A 98 -15.37 8.57 -7.56
N ASP A 99 -14.41 8.47 -8.47
CA ASP A 99 -13.28 7.54 -8.36
C ASP A 99 -12.45 7.85 -7.09
N LEU A 100 -12.16 9.13 -6.82
CA LEU A 100 -11.48 9.55 -5.59
C LEU A 100 -12.26 9.17 -4.32
N ASP A 101 -13.57 9.43 -4.29
CA ASP A 101 -14.43 9.09 -3.14
C ASP A 101 -14.51 7.57 -2.94
N THR A 102 -14.60 6.78 -4.02
CA THR A 102 -14.53 5.31 -3.92
C THR A 102 -13.19 4.81 -3.41
N LEU A 103 -12.08 5.43 -3.84
CA LEU A 103 -10.74 5.07 -3.40
C LEU A 103 -10.56 5.37 -1.91
N GLU A 104 -11.05 6.53 -1.45
CA GLU A 104 -10.98 6.94 -0.06
C GLU A 104 -11.80 6.00 0.85
N ARG A 105 -12.99 5.59 0.41
CA ARG A 105 -13.81 4.60 1.13
C ARG A 105 -13.13 3.24 1.20
N ALA A 106 -12.60 2.74 0.09
CA ALA A 106 -11.86 1.48 0.06
C ALA A 106 -10.62 1.54 0.97
N GLN A 107 -9.94 2.68 1.02
CA GLN A 107 -8.80 2.90 1.90
C GLN A 107 -9.20 2.93 3.38
N ARG A 108 -10.36 3.54 3.72
CA ARG A 108 -10.93 3.51 5.08
C ARG A 108 -11.36 2.11 5.49
N GLU A 109 -12.02 1.36 4.61
CA GLU A 109 -12.39 -0.05 4.86
C GLU A 109 -11.16 -0.91 5.07
N LEU A 110 -10.12 -0.73 4.24
CA LEU A 110 -8.85 -1.43 4.41
C LEU A 110 -8.19 -1.10 5.75
N GLN A 111 -8.19 0.18 6.16
CA GLN A 111 -7.68 0.58 7.47
C GLN A 111 -8.51 -0.04 8.61
N GLN A 112 -9.83 -0.04 8.52
CA GLN A 112 -10.70 -0.65 9.53
C GLN A 112 -10.47 -2.16 9.65
N LEU A 113 -10.32 -2.87 8.52
CA LEU A 113 -9.99 -4.30 8.53
C LEU A 113 -8.60 -4.56 9.13
N LEU A 114 -7.62 -3.70 8.83
CA LEU A 114 -6.28 -3.80 9.43
C LEU A 114 -6.28 -3.51 10.93
N THR A 115 -7.11 -2.58 11.42
CA THR A 115 -7.23 -2.31 12.86
C THR A 115 -7.97 -3.42 13.59
N LEU A 116 -9.07 -3.93 13.02
CA LEU A 116 -9.82 -5.06 13.57
C LEU A 116 -8.94 -6.32 13.64
N THR A 117 -8.23 -6.63 12.55
CA THR A 117 -7.28 -7.75 12.54
C THR A 117 -6.06 -7.52 13.42
N GLY A 118 -5.68 -6.25 13.67
CA GLY A 118 -4.65 -5.90 14.64
C GLY A 118 -5.07 -6.20 16.08
N GLU A 119 -6.23 -5.70 16.48
CA GLU A 119 -6.79 -5.91 17.83
C GLU A 119 -7.11 -7.39 18.10
N GLU A 120 -7.68 -8.11 17.13
CA GLU A 120 -7.92 -9.56 17.25
C GLU A 120 -6.62 -10.35 17.35
N ARG A 121 -5.57 -9.97 16.60
CA ARG A 121 -4.26 -10.60 16.69
C ARG A 121 -3.56 -10.31 18.01
N ASP A 122 -3.68 -9.08 18.52
CA ASP A 122 -3.08 -8.69 19.80
C ASP A 122 -3.80 -9.36 20.97
N ALA A 123 -5.13 -9.47 20.94
CA ALA A 123 -5.92 -10.21 21.91
C ALA A 123 -5.56 -11.71 21.89
N LEU A 124 -5.48 -12.32 20.70
CA LEU A 124 -5.06 -13.71 20.56
C LEU A 124 -3.61 -13.92 21.00
N ALA A 125 -2.71 -12.97 20.70
CA ALA A 125 -1.33 -13.03 21.17
C ALA A 125 -1.24 -12.93 22.70
N ALA A 126 -2.05 -12.09 23.33
CA ALA A 126 -2.14 -12.00 24.79
C ALA A 126 -2.66 -13.30 25.41
N GLU A 127 -3.73 -13.88 24.87
CA GLU A 127 -4.28 -15.17 25.33
C GLU A 127 -3.25 -16.30 25.21
N LYS A 128 -2.53 -16.37 24.08
CA LYS A 128 -1.48 -17.37 23.89
C LYS A 128 -0.29 -17.16 24.84
N ARG A 129 0.10 -15.92 25.12
CA ARG A 129 1.14 -15.61 26.11
C ARG A 129 0.72 -16.07 27.50
N GLU A 130 -0.50 -15.75 27.92
CA GLU A 130 -1.02 -16.19 29.23
C GLU A 130 -1.08 -17.72 29.32
N ALA A 131 -1.50 -18.40 28.26
CA ALA A 131 -1.49 -19.86 28.21
C ALA A 131 -0.08 -20.45 28.35
N ILE A 132 0.93 -19.83 27.69
CA ILE A 132 2.34 -20.24 27.83
C ILE A 132 2.82 -20.05 29.26
N GLU A 133 2.56 -18.89 29.87
CA GLU A 133 2.97 -18.61 31.25
C GLU A 133 2.34 -19.59 32.24
N ARG A 134 1.04 -19.91 32.08
CA ARG A 134 0.37 -20.93 32.91
C ARG A 134 0.99 -22.31 32.75
N LEU A 135 1.26 -22.74 31.52
CA LEU A 135 1.90 -24.05 31.28
C LEU A 135 3.31 -24.10 31.86
N GLN A 136 4.09 -23.02 31.73
CA GLN A 136 5.42 -22.92 32.35
C GLN A 136 5.36 -22.92 33.87
N ALA A 137 4.37 -22.25 34.48
CA ALA A 137 4.16 -22.30 35.92
C ALA A 137 3.77 -23.71 36.40
N MET A 138 2.89 -24.40 35.66
CA MET A 138 2.53 -25.80 35.97
C MET A 138 3.72 -26.74 35.82
N GLU A 139 4.53 -26.58 34.77
CA GLU A 139 5.73 -27.39 34.55
C GLU A 139 6.77 -27.16 35.63
N THR A 140 7.01 -25.91 36.05
CA THR A 140 7.95 -25.62 37.15
C THR A 140 7.46 -26.18 38.48
N MET A 141 6.16 -26.04 38.79
CA MET A 141 5.57 -26.66 39.98
C MET A 141 5.67 -28.19 39.95
N GLN A 142 5.41 -28.81 38.81
CA GLN A 142 5.50 -30.27 38.66
C GLN A 142 6.94 -30.77 38.73
N ARG A 143 7.90 -30.04 38.13
CA ARG A 143 9.34 -30.33 38.27
C ARG A 143 9.78 -30.25 39.73
N HIS A 144 9.39 -29.21 40.46
CA HIS A 144 9.72 -29.09 41.88
C HIS A 144 9.05 -30.17 42.74
N ALA A 145 7.81 -30.55 42.45
CA ALA A 145 7.13 -31.65 43.13
C ALA A 145 7.84 -32.99 42.86
N ASP A 146 8.18 -33.26 41.60
CA ASP A 146 8.91 -34.46 41.21
C ASP A 146 10.31 -34.51 41.86
N GLU A 147 11.03 -33.40 41.86
CA GLU A 147 12.35 -33.24 42.49
C GLU A 147 12.29 -33.47 44.01
N ALA A 148 11.32 -32.85 44.70
CA ALA A 148 11.11 -33.05 46.13
C ALA A 148 10.81 -34.53 46.46
N THR A 149 10.00 -35.19 45.61
CA THR A 149 9.68 -36.60 45.81
C THR A 149 10.89 -37.51 45.55
N VAL A 150 11.73 -37.18 44.56
CA VAL A 150 13.01 -37.90 44.33
C VAL A 150 13.93 -37.73 45.52
N GLU A 151 14.11 -36.51 46.03
CA GLU A 151 15.02 -36.24 47.14
C GLU A 151 14.58 -36.95 48.43
N GLU A 152 13.27 -36.99 48.69
CA GLU A 152 12.73 -37.78 49.80
C GLU A 152 13.05 -39.28 49.66
N ARG A 153 12.88 -39.85 48.45
CA ARG A 153 13.20 -41.27 48.20
C ARG A 153 14.69 -41.57 48.32
N LEU A 154 15.56 -40.70 47.81
CA LEU A 154 17.02 -40.80 47.96
C LEU A 154 17.44 -40.73 49.44
N SER A 155 16.80 -39.87 50.23
CA SER A 155 17.05 -39.73 51.66
C SER A 155 16.52 -40.94 52.46
N ALA A 156 15.37 -41.49 52.09
CA ALA A 156 14.78 -42.66 52.75
C ALA A 156 15.48 -43.98 52.38
N ALA A 157 16.15 -44.05 51.23
CA ALA A 157 16.74 -45.26 50.70
C ALA A 157 17.72 -45.94 51.69
N PRO A 158 17.61 -47.27 51.91
CA PRO A 158 18.47 -48.00 52.83
C PRO A 158 19.97 -47.86 52.52
N ALA A 159 20.34 -47.87 51.23
CA ALA A 159 21.72 -47.70 50.79
C ALA A 159 22.28 -46.32 51.19
N ALA A 160 21.52 -45.24 50.96
CA ALA A 160 21.95 -43.89 51.32
C ALA A 160 22.06 -43.72 52.86
N ARG A 161 21.11 -44.28 53.62
CA ARG A 161 21.16 -44.29 55.09
C ARG A 161 22.39 -45.04 55.61
N ARG A 162 22.72 -46.19 55.00
CA ARG A 162 23.90 -46.96 55.36
C ARG A 162 25.19 -46.18 55.14
N PHE A 163 25.33 -45.50 54.00
CA PHE A 163 26.49 -44.65 53.71
C PHE A 163 26.59 -43.46 54.67
N ARG A 164 25.47 -42.85 55.07
CA ARG A 164 25.48 -41.80 56.11
C ARG A 164 25.99 -42.31 57.46
N GLN A 165 25.61 -43.53 57.86
CA GLN A 165 26.12 -44.15 59.10
C GLN A 165 27.63 -44.42 59.04
N ILE A 166 28.11 -44.96 57.91
CA ILE A 166 29.53 -45.23 57.70
C ILE A 166 30.33 -43.92 57.70
N ALA A 167 29.83 -42.87 57.04
CA ALA A 167 30.50 -41.57 56.99
C ALA A 167 30.76 -40.94 58.37
N THR A 168 29.88 -41.24 59.34
CA THR A 168 30.01 -40.79 60.74
C THR A 168 30.86 -41.72 61.61
N THR A 169 31.25 -42.89 61.11
CA THR A 169 31.99 -43.92 61.87
C THR A 169 33.43 -43.99 61.36
N PRO A 170 34.44 -43.51 62.12
CA PRO A 170 35.80 -43.28 61.61
C PRO A 170 36.56 -44.52 61.09
N THR A 171 36.16 -45.72 61.52
CA THR A 171 36.84 -46.99 61.22
C THR A 171 36.14 -47.84 60.16
N ASP A 172 34.93 -47.45 59.76
CA ASP A 172 34.15 -48.24 58.81
C ASP A 172 34.39 -47.75 57.38
N SER A 173 34.42 -48.68 56.43
CA SER A 173 34.48 -48.38 55.00
C SER A 173 33.40 -49.18 54.27
N PRO A 174 32.77 -48.63 53.21
CA PRO A 174 31.73 -49.35 52.51
C PRO A 174 32.31 -50.54 51.75
N THR A 175 31.64 -51.67 51.83
CA THR A 175 31.96 -52.89 51.08
C THR A 175 31.62 -52.72 49.59
N ALA A 176 32.19 -53.58 48.74
CA ALA A 176 31.88 -53.58 47.30
C ALA A 176 30.37 -53.82 47.02
N GLY A 177 29.71 -54.65 47.84
CA GLY A 177 28.27 -54.88 47.73
C GLY A 177 27.44 -53.65 48.08
N GLU A 178 27.84 -52.89 49.11
CA GLU A 178 27.17 -51.64 49.49
C GLU A 178 27.31 -50.56 48.40
N TRP A 179 28.50 -50.45 47.79
CA TRP A 179 28.70 -49.58 46.62
C TRP A 179 27.81 -49.97 45.44
N GLN A 180 27.71 -51.26 45.13
CA GLN A 180 26.84 -51.73 44.05
C GLN A 180 25.36 -51.43 44.33
N ALA A 181 24.92 -51.59 45.58
CA ALA A 181 23.57 -51.24 46.00
C ALA A 181 23.30 -49.72 45.86
N LEU A 182 24.26 -48.88 46.23
CA LEU A 182 24.14 -47.42 46.10
C LEU A 182 24.04 -46.98 44.64
N ARG A 183 24.88 -47.54 43.75
CA ARG A 183 24.84 -47.28 42.31
C ARG A 183 23.51 -47.70 41.69
N SER A 184 23.00 -48.87 42.08
CA SER A 184 21.72 -49.39 41.58
C SER A 184 20.55 -48.52 42.04
N MET A 185 20.59 -48.06 43.30
CA MET A 185 19.59 -47.16 43.86
C MET A 185 19.55 -45.82 43.11
N ILE A 186 20.70 -45.16 42.89
CA ILE A 186 20.73 -43.89 42.15
C ILE A 186 20.20 -44.04 40.73
N ASN A 187 20.59 -45.09 40.00
CA ASN A 187 20.14 -45.29 38.64
C ASN A 187 18.64 -45.62 38.53
N SER A 188 18.04 -46.15 39.61
CA SER A 188 16.60 -46.39 39.71
C SER A 188 15.84 -45.10 40.03
N GLU A 189 16.35 -44.30 40.95
CA GLU A 189 15.67 -43.09 41.44
C GLU A 189 15.87 -41.87 40.51
N ILE A 190 17.01 -41.82 39.81
CA ILE A 190 17.33 -40.81 38.80
C ILE A 190 17.72 -41.54 37.50
N PRO A 191 16.73 -42.00 36.71
CA PRO A 191 16.98 -42.55 35.39
C PRO A 191 17.79 -41.56 34.55
N GLY A 192 18.81 -42.04 33.85
CA GLY A 192 19.65 -41.19 33.00
C GLY A 192 20.83 -40.50 33.70
N PHE A 193 20.96 -40.57 35.02
CA PHE A 193 22.11 -40.00 35.76
C PHE A 193 23.45 -40.50 35.21
N TYR A 194 23.60 -41.82 35.03
CA TYR A 194 24.80 -42.41 34.45
C TYR A 194 25.04 -41.95 33.01
N SER A 195 24.02 -41.90 32.16
CA SER A 195 24.17 -41.50 30.76
C SER A 195 24.55 -40.03 30.62
N THR A 196 23.98 -39.14 31.45
CA THR A 196 24.31 -37.71 31.45
C THR A 196 25.77 -37.48 31.81
N LEU A 197 26.28 -38.22 32.80
CA LEU A 197 27.68 -38.15 33.24
C LEU A 197 28.68 -38.84 32.33
N ASN A 198 28.22 -39.64 31.36
CA ASN A 198 29.08 -40.34 30.41
C ASN A 198 28.77 -39.97 28.96
N ASN A 199 28.16 -38.80 28.74
CA ASN A 199 27.81 -38.33 27.41
C ASN A 199 29.04 -37.76 26.69
N GLY A 200 29.64 -38.55 25.80
CA GLY A 200 30.84 -38.16 25.03
C GLY A 200 32.17 -38.36 25.78
N HIS A 201 32.14 -39.00 26.94
CA HIS A 201 33.33 -39.35 27.75
C HIS A 201 32.98 -40.49 28.71
N VAL A 202 33.98 -41.12 29.32
CA VAL A 202 33.76 -42.19 30.30
C VAL A 202 34.38 -41.80 31.64
N LEU A 203 33.54 -41.69 32.68
CA LEU A 203 34.00 -41.54 34.06
C LEU A 203 34.57 -42.87 34.55
N ARG A 204 35.68 -42.79 35.29
CA ARG A 204 36.19 -43.94 36.02
C ARG A 204 35.23 -44.32 37.16
N PRO A 205 35.26 -45.56 37.67
CA PRO A 205 34.36 -45.98 38.75
C PRO A 205 34.45 -45.10 40.00
N ASP A 206 35.65 -44.66 40.38
CA ASP A 206 35.90 -43.74 41.51
C ASP A 206 35.33 -42.33 41.25
N GLU A 207 35.44 -41.84 40.02
CA GLU A 207 34.83 -40.57 39.60
C GLU A 207 33.30 -40.63 39.69
N TYR A 208 32.71 -41.74 39.24
CA TYR A 208 31.27 -41.95 39.29
C TYR A 208 30.75 -42.09 40.73
N ASP A 209 31.48 -42.81 41.59
CA ASP A 209 31.15 -42.93 43.01
C ASP A 209 31.13 -41.56 43.70
N VAL A 210 32.10 -40.69 43.39
CA VAL A 210 32.09 -39.33 43.92
C VAL A 210 30.91 -38.52 43.37
N CYS A 211 30.52 -38.67 42.11
CA CYS A 211 29.33 -38.01 41.56
C CYS A 211 28.05 -38.44 42.30
N ILE A 212 27.92 -39.74 42.60
CA ILE A 212 26.80 -40.25 43.41
C ILE A 212 26.79 -39.63 44.80
N LEU A 213 27.95 -39.59 45.47
CA LEU A 213 28.03 -39.03 46.82
C LEU A 213 27.72 -37.52 46.82
N LEU A 214 28.13 -36.78 45.79
CA LEU A 214 27.75 -35.38 45.62
C LEU A 214 26.25 -35.22 45.41
N ARG A 215 25.64 -36.07 44.57
CA ARG A 215 24.18 -36.05 44.35
C ARG A 215 23.40 -36.35 45.63
N LEU A 216 23.97 -37.13 46.55
CA LEU A 216 23.41 -37.45 47.87
C LEU A 216 23.81 -36.45 48.97
N HIS A 217 24.37 -35.30 48.60
CA HIS A 217 24.74 -34.21 49.50
C HIS A 217 25.80 -34.53 50.55
N PHE A 218 26.68 -35.52 50.31
CA PHE A 218 27.82 -35.77 51.19
C PHE A 218 28.85 -34.64 51.09
N LYS A 219 29.35 -34.20 52.25
CA LYS A 219 30.39 -33.17 52.35
C LYS A 219 31.74 -33.71 51.88
N PRO A 220 32.67 -32.85 51.43
CA PRO A 220 34.00 -33.29 50.96
C PRO A 220 34.77 -34.17 51.97
N LEU A 221 34.63 -33.90 53.27
CA LEU A 221 35.21 -34.75 54.33
C LEU A 221 34.56 -36.14 54.37
N GLU A 222 33.23 -36.22 54.25
CA GLU A 222 32.50 -37.48 54.28
C GLU A 222 32.83 -38.32 53.03
N ILE A 223 32.89 -37.67 51.86
CA ILE A 223 33.35 -38.30 50.61
C ILE A 223 34.78 -38.85 50.79
N SER A 224 35.65 -38.09 51.46
CA SER A 224 37.01 -38.51 51.74
C SER A 224 37.04 -39.77 52.61
N ASN A 225 36.23 -39.82 53.67
CA ASN A 225 36.13 -40.97 54.56
C ASN A 225 35.56 -42.21 53.85
N LEU A 226 34.55 -42.03 53.01
CA LEU A 226 33.87 -43.13 52.31
C LEU A 226 34.69 -43.74 51.17
N THR A 227 35.51 -42.94 50.50
CA THR A 227 36.27 -43.36 49.30
C THR A 227 37.75 -43.62 49.57
N GLY A 228 38.28 -43.17 50.72
CA GLY A 228 39.71 -43.18 51.01
C GLY A 228 40.51 -42.13 50.20
N ILE A 229 39.86 -41.30 49.39
CA ILE A 229 40.49 -40.24 48.61
C ILE A 229 40.67 -39.02 49.51
N SER A 230 41.87 -38.42 49.59
CA SER A 230 42.07 -37.21 50.41
C SER A 230 41.17 -36.05 49.96
N GLN A 231 40.70 -35.21 50.89
CA GLN A 231 39.83 -34.05 50.58
C GLN A 231 40.40 -33.13 49.50
N LYS A 232 41.73 -32.94 49.48
CA LYS A 232 42.43 -32.17 48.45
C LYS A 232 42.26 -32.81 47.07
N ASN A 233 42.40 -34.13 47.00
CA ASN A 233 42.22 -34.89 45.76
C ASN A 233 40.76 -34.96 45.34
N VAL A 234 39.80 -35.08 46.27
CA VAL A 234 38.36 -34.96 45.97
C VAL A 234 38.06 -33.61 45.33
N SER A 235 38.59 -32.52 45.89
CA SER A 235 38.39 -31.17 45.34
C SER A 235 39.02 -30.98 43.96
N ALA A 236 40.25 -31.49 43.76
CA ALA A 236 40.87 -31.49 42.44
C ALA A 236 40.09 -32.36 41.43
N MET A 237 39.56 -33.50 41.88
CA MET A 237 38.77 -34.41 41.05
C MET A 237 37.46 -33.75 40.59
N ARG A 238 36.75 -33.05 41.48
CA ARG A 238 35.55 -32.26 41.11
C ARG A 238 35.84 -31.23 40.02
N ARG A 239 36.91 -30.44 40.15
CA ARG A 239 37.29 -29.48 39.10
C ARG A 239 37.63 -30.17 37.77
N ARG A 240 38.36 -31.29 37.81
CA ARG A 240 38.67 -32.07 36.60
C ARG A 240 37.41 -32.66 35.95
N MET A 241 36.48 -33.15 36.77
CA MET A 241 35.21 -33.69 36.29
C MET A 241 34.32 -32.60 35.70
N LEU A 242 34.32 -31.38 36.24
CA LEU A 242 33.62 -30.24 35.63
C LEU A 242 34.07 -30.02 34.18
N GLN A 243 35.38 -29.88 33.97
CA GLN A 243 35.95 -29.70 32.64
C GLN A 243 35.67 -30.89 31.73
N LYS A 244 35.76 -32.11 32.27
CA LYS A 244 35.54 -33.35 31.52
C LYS A 244 34.08 -33.52 31.07
N VAL A 245 33.13 -33.22 31.96
CA VAL A 245 31.70 -33.46 31.74
C VAL A 245 31.02 -32.31 30.99
N THR A 246 31.36 -31.07 31.34
CA THR A 246 30.68 -29.88 30.81
C THR A 246 31.49 -29.11 29.76
N GLY A 247 32.78 -29.43 29.61
CA GLY A 247 33.71 -28.70 28.75
C GLY A 247 34.15 -27.33 29.30
N ARG A 248 33.74 -26.97 30.53
CA ARG A 248 34.01 -25.65 31.14
C ARG A 248 35.02 -25.77 32.30
N ASP A 249 35.93 -24.81 32.42
CA ASP A 249 36.77 -24.68 33.62
C ASP A 249 36.01 -23.86 34.66
N GLY A 250 36.28 -24.12 35.93
CA GLY A 250 35.56 -23.52 37.03
C GLY A 250 36.02 -24.00 38.39
N LYS A 251 35.22 -23.70 39.40
CA LYS A 251 35.46 -24.11 40.79
C LYS A 251 34.87 -25.49 41.03
N PRO A 252 35.40 -26.25 42.02
CA PRO A 252 34.81 -27.51 42.43
C PRO A 252 33.30 -27.42 42.77
N HIS A 253 32.85 -26.30 43.32
CA HIS A 253 31.43 -26.06 43.64
C HIS A 253 30.53 -26.03 42.40
N ASP A 254 31.00 -25.47 41.28
CA ASP A 254 30.22 -25.39 40.04
C ASP A 254 29.90 -26.79 39.51
N PHE A 255 30.73 -27.79 39.85
CA PHE A 255 30.45 -29.20 39.56
C PHE A 255 29.34 -29.75 40.44
N ASP A 256 29.35 -29.42 41.73
CA ASP A 256 28.32 -29.85 42.66
C ASP A 256 26.95 -29.33 42.20
N ASP A 257 26.85 -28.06 41.78
CA ASP A 257 25.64 -27.46 41.22
C ASP A 257 25.16 -28.20 39.96
N PHE A 258 26.09 -28.53 39.06
CA PHE A 258 25.77 -29.32 37.87
C PHE A 258 25.22 -30.71 38.23
N ILE A 259 25.86 -31.42 39.17
CA ILE A 259 25.39 -32.75 39.62
C ILE A 259 23.98 -32.67 40.21
N LEU A 260 23.69 -31.64 41.03
CA LEU A 260 22.38 -31.45 41.64
C LEU A 260 21.29 -31.12 40.61
N SER A 261 21.65 -30.46 39.49
CA SER A 261 20.71 -30.18 38.40
C SER A 261 20.23 -31.41 37.61
N ILE A 262 20.83 -32.58 37.83
CA ILE A 262 20.44 -33.83 37.17
C ILE A 262 19.28 -34.46 37.96
N VAL A 263 18.06 -34.23 37.48
CA VAL A 263 16.82 -34.64 38.17
C VAL A 263 15.93 -35.60 37.38
N LYS A 264 16.12 -35.73 36.05
CA LYS A 264 15.43 -36.66 35.15
C LYS A 264 16.06 -36.63 33.75
#